data_AF-A0AAE3PIB5-F1
#
_entry.id   AF-A0AAE3PIB5-F1
#
_cell.length_a   1.000
_cell.length_b   1.000
_cell.length_c   1.000
_cell.angle_alpha   90.00
_cell.angle_beta   90.00
_cell.angle_gamma   90.00
#
_symmetry.space_group_name_H-M   'P 1'
#
loop_
_entity.id
_entity.type
_entity.pdbx_description
1 polymer ?
#
loop_
_entity_poly.entity_id
_entity_poly.type
_entity_poly.pdbx_seq_one_letter_code
_entity_poly.pdbx_strand_id
1 'polypeptide(L)' 'MSEQTRLADDVPVREFDYGDVVVYAADLDVAGDPSAEVVGDTVIVVVGDDQYDFELPEHEDARAFIKNGVLTIEVTI' A
#
# COMPACT_ATOMS: atom_id res chain seq x y z
N MET A 1 -2.56 6.26 19.58
CA MET A 1 -1.89 7.13 18.58
C MET A 1 -2.08 6.39 17.28
N SER A 2 -2.81 6.93 16.31
CA SER A 2 -2.94 6.29 15.01
C SER A 2 -1.72 6.69 14.20
N GLU A 3 -0.76 5.79 14.06
CA GLU A 3 0.35 5.97 13.13
C GLU A 3 -0.24 6.03 11.73
N GLN A 4 -0.15 7.18 11.09
CA GLN A 4 -0.45 7.28 9.67
C GLN A 4 0.74 6.68 8.94
N THR A 5 0.66 5.41 8.56
CA THR A 5 1.65 4.80 7.67
C THR A 5 1.64 5.57 6.36
N ARG A 6 2.80 5.99 5.84
CA ARG A 6 2.91 6.82 4.63
C ARG A 6 3.61 6.02 3.54
N LEU A 7 3.04 6.02 2.33
CA LEU A 7 3.65 5.42 1.14
C LEU A 7 4.69 6.37 0.51
N ALA A 8 4.43 7.67 0.56
CA ALA A 8 5.33 8.76 0.19
C ALA A 8 5.08 9.94 1.15
N ASP A 9 5.98 10.93 1.20
CA ASP A 9 5.85 12.10 2.09
C ASP A 9 4.52 12.87 1.94
N ASP A 10 3.81 12.70 0.80
CA ASP A 10 2.54 13.39 0.50
C ASP A 10 1.35 12.51 0.09
N VAL A 11 1.46 11.16 0.09
CA VAL A 11 0.32 10.28 -0.26
C VAL A 11 -0.39 9.77 1.00
N PRO A 12 -1.62 10.24 1.29
CA PRO A 12 -2.34 9.80 2.48
C PRO A 12 -2.80 8.34 2.34
N VAL A 13 -2.35 7.50 3.27
CA VAL A 13 -2.80 6.12 3.40
C VAL A 13 -3.89 6.04 4.47
N ARG A 14 -4.93 5.27 4.18
CA ARG A 14 -5.99 4.92 5.12
C ARG A 14 -5.86 3.45 5.49
N GLU A 15 -5.98 3.15 6.77
CA GLU A 15 -5.96 1.80 7.32
C GLU A 15 -7.37 1.40 7.76
N PHE A 16 -7.74 0.15 7.47
CA PHE A 16 -8.98 -0.47 7.89
C PHE A 16 -8.69 -1.86 8.47
N ASP A 17 -8.98 -2.04 9.75
CA ASP A 17 -8.81 -3.30 10.46
C ASP A 17 -10.15 -4.04 10.56
N TYR A 18 -10.17 -5.29 10.08
CA TYR A 18 -11.33 -6.18 10.12
C TYR A 18 -11.15 -7.38 11.08
N GLY A 19 -10.03 -7.45 11.81
CA GLY A 19 -9.69 -8.49 12.78
C GLY A 19 -8.71 -9.52 12.23
N ASP A 20 -9.05 -10.16 11.12
CA ASP A 20 -8.22 -11.16 10.41
C ASP A 20 -7.51 -10.59 9.17
N VAL A 21 -7.88 -9.37 8.76
CA VAL A 21 -7.25 -8.66 7.65
C VAL A 21 -7.15 -7.17 7.95
N VAL A 22 -5.99 -6.60 7.64
CA VAL A 22 -5.75 -5.15 7.62
C VAL A 22 -5.65 -4.71 6.16
N VAL A 23 -6.38 -3.66 5.83
CA VAL A 23 -6.39 -3.08 4.49
C VAL A 23 -5.79 -1.68 4.53
N TYR A 24 -4.75 -1.47 3.74
CA TYR A 24 -4.17 -0.15 3.47
C TYR A 24 -4.64 0.35 2.11
N ALA A 25 -5.17 1.57 2.05
CA ALA A 25 -5.65 2.18 0.82
C ALA A 25 -5.06 3.58 0.62
N ALA A 26 -4.43 3.78 -0.53
CA ALA A 26 -3.82 5.04 -0.93
C ALA A 26 -4.36 5.48 -2.30
N ASP A 27 -4.79 6.73 -2.39
CA ASP A 27 -5.10 7.35 -3.68
C ASP A 27 -3.78 7.86 -4.27
N LEU A 28 -3.39 7.30 -5.41
CA LEU A 28 -2.14 7.68 -6.04
C LEU A 28 -2.25 9.01 -6.80
N ASP A 29 -3.47 9.55 -7.05
CA ASP A 29 -3.71 10.80 -7.80
C ASP A 29 -2.85 10.94 -9.07
N VAL A 30 -2.65 9.84 -9.80
CA VAL A 30 -1.63 9.77 -10.86
C VAL A 30 -2.21 9.72 -12.26
N ALA A 31 -1.64 10.57 -13.12
CA ALA A 31 -1.65 10.38 -14.57
C ALA A 31 -0.50 9.44 -14.93
N GLY A 32 -0.80 8.18 -15.26
CA GLY A 32 0.22 7.17 -15.61
C GLY A 32 -0.29 5.73 -15.54
N ASP A 33 0.64 4.78 -15.59
CA ASP A 33 0.40 3.34 -15.42
C ASP A 33 1.15 2.85 -14.16
N PRO A 34 0.61 3.11 -12.96
CA PRO A 34 1.28 2.72 -11.72
C PRO A 34 1.25 1.21 -11.53
N SER A 35 2.28 0.67 -10.88
CA SER A 35 2.38 -0.75 -10.55
C SER A 35 2.79 -0.94 -9.10
N ALA A 36 2.38 -2.06 -8.51
CA ALA A 36 2.74 -2.43 -7.15
C ALA A 36 2.98 -3.93 -7.04
N GLU A 37 3.98 -4.32 -6.26
CA GLU A 37 4.32 -5.72 -6.01
C GLU A 37 4.77 -5.90 -4.56
N VAL A 38 4.46 -7.07 -3.99
CA VAL A 38 4.90 -7.45 -2.65
C VAL A 38 6.19 -8.25 -2.76
N VAL A 39 7.23 -7.82 -2.06
CA VAL A 39 8.54 -8.47 -2.02
C VAL A 39 8.95 -8.65 -0.56
N GLY A 40 8.79 -9.87 -0.04
CA GLY A 40 8.96 -10.14 1.39
C GLY A 40 7.97 -9.30 2.19
N ASP A 41 8.47 -8.52 3.15
CA ASP A 41 7.65 -7.69 4.04
C ASP A 41 7.47 -6.24 3.54
N THR A 42 7.64 -6.01 2.24
CA THR A 42 7.61 -4.68 1.65
C THR A 42 6.75 -4.66 0.40
N VAL A 43 5.89 -3.65 0.28
CA VAL A 43 5.22 -3.32 -0.97
C VAL A 43 6.04 -2.27 -1.70
N ILE A 44 6.48 -2.61 -2.91
CA ILE A 44 7.17 -1.71 -3.81
C ILE A 44 6.13 -1.12 -4.76
N VAL A 45 6.07 0.20 -4.84
CA VAL A 45 5.14 0.94 -5.69
C VAL A 45 5.92 1.81 -6.64
N VAL A 46 5.67 1.65 -7.93
CA VAL A 46 6.32 2.41 -9.00
C VAL A 46 5.29 3.28 -9.72
N VAL A 47 5.58 4.57 -9.82
CA VAL A 47 4.74 5.58 -10.44
C VAL A 47 5.60 6.44 -11.36
N GLY A 48 5.51 6.21 -12.67
CA GLY A 48 6.41 6.90 -13.62
C GLY A 48 7.87 6.51 -13.37
N ASP A 49 8.69 7.49 -13.02
CA ASP A 49 10.11 7.30 -12.69
C ASP A 49 10.38 7.19 -11.17
N ASP A 50 9.34 7.37 -10.34
CA ASP A 50 9.45 7.33 -8.89
C ASP A 50 9.12 5.93 -8.34
N GLN A 51 9.87 5.52 -7.31
CA GLN A 51 9.62 4.30 -6.54
C GLN A 51 9.44 4.64 -5.07
N TYR A 52 8.50 3.95 -4.44
CA TYR A 52 8.21 4.04 -3.02
C TYR A 52 8.13 2.65 -2.40
N ASP A 53 8.67 2.53 -1.18
CA ASP A 53 8.68 1.29 -0.42
C ASP A 53 7.79 1.48 0.81
N PHE A 54 6.88 0.52 1.03
CA PHE A 54 5.96 0.51 2.17
C PHE A 54 6.16 -0.76 2.97
N GLU A 55 6.68 -0.62 4.19
CA GLU A 55 6.88 -1.73 5.11
C GLU A 55 5.53 -2.23 5.65
N LEU A 56 5.35 -3.55 5.61
CA LEU A 56 4.18 -4.21 6.16
C LEU A 56 4.46 -4.66 7.60
N PRO A 57 3.44 -4.66 8.47
CA PRO A 57 3.53 -5.38 9.74
C PRO A 57 3.76 -6.88 9.51
N GLU A 58 4.12 -7.63 10.55
CA GLU A 58 4.19 -9.10 10.47
C GLU A 58 2.87 -9.68 9.93
N HIS A 59 2.96 -10.61 8.99
CA HIS A 59 1.81 -11.15 8.27
C HIS A 59 2.03 -12.61 7.86
N GLU A 60 0.92 -13.32 7.63
CA GLU A 60 0.96 -14.65 7.00
C GLU A 60 0.98 -14.53 5.47
N ASP A 61 0.24 -13.58 4.92
CA ASP A 61 0.13 -13.32 3.49
C ASP A 61 -0.19 -11.83 3.23
N ALA A 62 0.26 -11.33 2.09
CA ALA A 62 0.04 -9.96 1.67
C ALA A 62 -0.14 -9.85 0.16
N ARG A 63 -1.07 -8.98 -0.25
CA ARG A 63 -1.35 -8.73 -1.66
C ARG A 63 -1.54 -7.24 -1.92
N ALA A 64 -0.88 -6.74 -2.95
CA ALA A 64 -1.08 -5.39 -3.47
C ALA A 64 -1.78 -5.43 -4.84
N PHE A 65 -2.68 -4.49 -5.08
CA PHE A 65 -3.28 -4.27 -6.39
C PHE A 65 -3.74 -2.82 -6.55
N ILE A 66 -3.79 -2.35 -7.79
CA ILE A 66 -4.26 -1.00 -8.11
C ILE A 66 -5.55 -1.10 -8.92
N LYS A 67 -6.57 -0.36 -8.51
CA LYS A 67 -7.86 -0.29 -9.20
C LYS A 67 -8.36 1.14 -9.28
N ASN A 68 -8.52 1.64 -10.51
CA ASN A 68 -8.96 3.02 -10.78
C ASN A 68 -8.09 4.08 -10.06
N GLY A 69 -6.77 3.90 -10.05
CA GLY A 69 -5.83 4.83 -9.42
C GLY A 69 -5.67 4.68 -7.90
N VAL A 70 -6.42 3.77 -7.27
CA VAL A 70 -6.31 3.48 -5.84
C VAL A 70 -5.46 2.24 -5.64
N LEU A 71 -4.34 2.38 -4.93
CA LEU A 71 -3.58 1.26 -4.40
C LEU A 71 -4.32 0.68 -3.19
N THR A 72 -4.52 -0.63 -3.20
CA THR A 72 -5.06 -1.40 -2.09
C THR A 72 -4.06 -2.50 -1.73
N ILE A 73 -3.71 -2.58 -0.45
CA ILE A 73 -2.87 -3.63 0.12
C ILE A 73 -3.71 -4.36 1.15
N GLU A 74 -3.89 -5.66 0.97
CA GLU A 74 -4.56 -6.54 1.91
C GLU A 74 -3.51 -7.38 2.63
N VAL A 75 -3.53 -7.37 3.96
CA VAL A 75 -2.56 -8.05 4.82
C VAL A 75 -3.31 -8.96 5.79
N THR A 76 -3.02 -10.25 5.75
CA THR A 76 -3.60 -11.24 6.68
C THR A 76 -2.65 -11.45 7.86
N ILE A 77 -3.22 -11.44 9.07
CA ILE A 77 -2.51 -11.49 10.36
C ILE A 77 -2.97 -12.66 11.22
#